data_AF-A0AAJ1Y957-F1
#
_entry.id   AF-A0AAJ1Y957-F1
#
_cell.length_a   1.000
_cell.length_b   1.000
_cell.length_c   1.000
_cell.angle_alpha   90.00
_cell.angle_beta   90.00
_cell.angle_gamma   90.00
#
_symmetry.space_group_name_H-M   'P 1'
#
loop_
_entity.id
_entity.type
_entity.pdbx_description
1 polymer ?
#
loop_
_entity_poly.entity_id
_entity_poly.type
_entity_poly.pdbx_seq_one_letter_code
_entity_poly.pdbx_strand_id
1 'polypeptide(L)'
;MATLFHTLMTRMGQRLLQQYRYPDDQEWRWSLGYCQGDGCACVGTLDNAALQRLLPVLAERQSLNIETQLALLASMLSPVTVSLTLSRRGGRATHAGCIQIEILDFPDAEEALYQTLYHALRQDLDTLCAVAERQGYQLLDATVPPFDSDVLFERRTRHFALRAVAETHDDGQALAEDPTLWDETLALLLEHGARLLTLRLELVCLTTGDCLAQDWQSEVVITANQPVRQWFDREVLRELMHAARHAIEQKRLAYQAIRSAA
;
A
#
# COMPACT_ATOMS: atom_id res chain seq x y z
N MET A 1 11.52 -8.47 -6.32
CA MET A 1 11.29 -7.05 -6.64
C MET A 1 10.03 -6.65 -5.88
N ALA A 2 10.09 -5.57 -5.10
CA ALA A 2 8.92 -5.06 -4.39
C ALA A 2 8.08 -4.23 -5.36
N THR A 3 6.77 -4.52 -5.43
CA THR A 3 5.81 -3.72 -6.20
C THR A 3 5.54 -2.40 -5.49
N LEU A 4 5.02 -1.39 -6.19
CA LEU A 4 4.59 -0.11 -5.61
C LEU A 4 3.69 -0.28 -4.38
N PHE A 5 2.71 -1.20 -4.47
CA PHE A 5 1.82 -1.54 -3.37
C PHE A 5 2.58 -2.08 -2.14
N HIS A 6 3.61 -2.91 -2.34
CA HIS A 6 4.44 -3.44 -1.25
C HIS A 6 5.18 -2.32 -0.52
N THR A 7 5.76 -1.36 -1.26
CA THR A 7 6.45 -0.19 -0.69
C THR A 7 5.49 0.66 0.14
N LEU A 8 4.30 0.97 -0.41
CA LEU A 8 3.27 1.74 0.30
C LEU A 8 2.77 1.02 1.56
N MET A 9 2.50 -0.28 1.48
CA MET A 9 2.07 -1.09 2.64
C MET A 9 3.12 -1.13 3.75
N THR A 10 4.40 -1.28 3.39
CA THR A 10 5.50 -1.25 4.35
C THR A 10 5.55 0.10 5.07
N ARG A 11 5.52 1.19 4.30
CA ARG A 11 5.61 2.55 4.84
C ARG A 11 4.39 2.92 5.69
N MET A 12 3.18 2.56 5.24
CA MET A 12 1.94 2.74 5.99
C MET A 12 2.00 2.00 7.34
N GLY A 13 2.47 0.75 7.36
CA GLY A 13 2.65 -0.02 8.58
C GLY A 13 3.58 0.67 9.58
N GLN A 14 4.75 1.14 9.11
CA GLN A 14 5.69 1.91 9.94
C GLN A 14 5.06 3.18 10.53
N ARG A 15 4.32 3.95 9.71
CA ARG A 15 3.61 5.15 10.19
C ARG A 15 2.60 4.82 11.28
N LEU A 16 1.85 3.73 11.12
CA LEU A 16 0.87 3.29 12.11
C LEU A 16 1.55 2.83 13.41
N LEU A 17 2.64 2.07 13.34
CA LEU A 17 3.41 1.69 14.53
C LEU A 17 3.89 2.92 15.31
N GLN A 18 4.43 3.92 14.61
CA GLN A 18 4.86 5.19 15.20
C GLN A 18 3.72 5.98 15.82
N GLN A 19 2.58 6.06 15.13
CA GLN A 19 1.37 6.72 15.64
C GLN A 19 0.85 6.02 16.90
N TYR A 20 0.90 4.68 16.92
CA TYR A 20 0.48 3.89 18.07
C TYR A 20 1.55 3.75 19.15
N ARG A 21 2.75 4.32 18.93
CA ARG A 21 3.91 4.27 19.86
C ARG A 21 4.47 2.87 20.10
N TYR A 22 4.26 1.97 19.15
CA TYR A 22 5.01 0.71 19.11
C TYR A 22 6.45 0.99 18.64
N PRO A 23 7.42 0.16 19.04
CA PRO A 23 8.80 0.27 18.57
C PRO A 23 8.93 0.15 17.04
N ASP A 24 9.88 0.89 16.46
CA ASP A 24 10.12 0.92 15.01
C ASP A 24 10.73 -0.39 14.46
N ASP A 25 11.30 -1.22 15.34
CA ASP A 25 11.90 -2.52 15.02
C ASP A 25 10.86 -3.65 14.93
N GLN A 26 9.59 -3.36 15.19
CA GLN A 26 8.53 -4.34 14.99
C GLN A 26 8.33 -4.66 13.51
N GLU A 27 8.19 -5.95 13.22
CA GLU A 27 7.94 -6.45 11.88
C GLU A 27 6.47 -6.27 11.52
N TRP A 28 6.23 -5.55 10.44
CA TRP A 28 4.91 -5.38 9.86
C TRP A 28 4.63 -6.46 8.81
N ARG A 29 3.53 -7.19 8.96
CA ARG A 29 3.09 -8.24 8.02
C ARG A 29 1.68 -7.98 7.55
N TRP A 30 1.42 -8.30 6.29
CA TRP A 30 0.10 -8.19 5.69
C TRP A 30 -0.14 -9.27 4.63
N SER A 31 -1.41 -9.58 4.43
CA SER A 31 -1.92 -10.36 3.30
C SER A 31 -3.27 -9.77 2.93
N LEU A 32 -3.38 -9.18 1.75
CA LEU A 32 -4.59 -8.51 1.29
C LEU A 32 -4.87 -8.94 -0.15
N GLY A 33 -6.07 -9.45 -0.39
CA GLY A 33 -6.53 -9.93 -1.70
C GLY A 33 -8.05 -10.11 -1.80
N TYR A 34 -8.81 -9.49 -0.89
CA TYR A 34 -10.26 -9.66 -0.71
C TYR A 34 -10.66 -11.13 -0.49
N CYS A 35 -9.90 -11.85 0.33
CA CYS A 35 -10.14 -13.26 0.64
C CYS A 35 -10.19 -13.57 2.14
N GLN A 36 -10.73 -14.73 2.49
CA GLN A 36 -10.78 -15.19 3.88
C GLN A 36 -9.37 -15.45 4.40
N GLY A 37 -9.01 -14.78 5.50
CA GLY A 37 -7.67 -14.86 6.12
C GLY A 37 -6.76 -13.67 5.81
N ASP A 38 -7.26 -12.70 5.04
CA ASP A 38 -6.63 -11.41 4.88
C ASP A 38 -6.52 -10.65 6.21
N GLY A 39 -5.56 -9.74 6.24
CA GLY A 39 -5.44 -8.76 7.31
C GLY A 39 -4.04 -8.18 7.38
N CYS A 40 -3.78 -7.57 8.54
CA CYS A 40 -2.48 -7.11 8.95
C CYS A 40 -2.12 -7.64 10.34
N ALA A 41 -0.83 -7.75 10.62
CA ALA A 41 -0.31 -8.15 11.91
C ALA A 41 1.03 -7.51 12.23
N CYS A 42 1.23 -7.21 13.51
CA CYS A 42 2.49 -6.75 14.10
C CYS A 42 3.17 -7.92 14.82
N VAL A 43 4.46 -8.13 14.54
CA VAL A 43 5.27 -9.24 15.07
C VAL A 43 6.57 -8.68 15.63
N GLY A 44 7.06 -9.28 16.72
CA GLY A 44 8.36 -8.98 17.31
C GLY A 44 8.27 -8.91 18.83
N THR A 45 9.17 -8.16 19.45
CA THR A 45 9.36 -8.20 20.91
C THR A 45 9.29 -6.81 21.50
N LEU A 46 8.51 -6.65 22.57
CA LEU A 46 8.51 -5.45 23.39
C LEU A 46 9.35 -5.73 24.64
N ASP A 47 10.50 -5.06 24.73
CA ASP A 47 11.31 -5.08 25.95
C ASP A 47 10.67 -4.21 27.04
N ASN A 48 11.22 -4.30 28.26
CA ASN A 48 10.70 -3.56 29.41
C ASN A 48 10.66 -2.03 29.16
N ALA A 49 11.67 -1.47 28.48
CA ALA A 49 11.71 -0.05 28.16
C ALA A 49 10.63 0.37 27.14
N ALA A 50 10.37 -0.45 26.13
CA ALA A 50 9.27 -0.28 25.19
C ALA A 50 7.92 -0.35 25.90
N LEU A 51 7.72 -1.31 26.80
CA LEU A 51 6.49 -1.46 27.58
C LEU A 51 6.23 -0.24 28.47
N GLN A 52 7.26 0.26 29.18
CA GLN A 52 7.13 1.47 30.00
C GLN A 52 6.77 2.72 29.17
N ARG A 53 7.26 2.84 27.93
CA ARG A 53 6.89 3.92 27.01
C ARG A 53 5.50 3.75 26.41
N LEU A 54 5.09 2.52 26.13
CA LEU A 54 3.79 2.21 25.51
C LEU A 54 2.66 2.32 26.53
N LEU A 55 2.88 1.92 27.78
CA LEU A 55 1.84 1.78 28.80
C LEU A 55 1.00 3.05 29.03
N PRO A 56 1.54 4.28 29.10
CA PRO A 56 0.72 5.48 29.25
C PRO A 56 -0.26 5.68 28.10
N VAL A 57 0.18 5.43 26.88
CA VAL A 57 -0.63 5.61 25.67
C VAL A 57 -1.64 4.48 25.52
N LEU A 58 -1.23 3.25 25.86
CA LEU A 58 -2.11 2.09 25.97
C LEU A 58 -3.22 2.33 27.01
N ALA A 59 -2.85 2.86 28.19
CA ALA A 59 -3.79 3.16 29.26
C ALA A 59 -4.83 4.19 28.84
N GLU A 60 -4.41 5.25 28.14
CA GLU A 60 -5.33 6.25 27.57
C GLU A 60 -6.28 5.61 26.54
N ARG A 61 -5.76 4.86 25.57
CA ARG A 61 -6.56 4.24 24.49
C ARG A 61 -7.54 3.18 25.01
N GLN A 62 -7.12 2.41 26.01
CA GLN A 62 -7.91 1.32 26.58
C GLN A 62 -8.67 1.74 27.85
N SER A 63 -8.69 3.04 28.17
CA SER A 63 -9.38 3.61 29.34
C SER A 63 -9.04 2.92 30.66
N LEU A 64 -7.76 2.56 30.84
CA LEU A 64 -7.27 2.02 32.11
C LEU A 64 -7.27 3.14 33.16
N ASN A 65 -7.76 2.83 34.35
CA ASN A 65 -7.73 3.79 35.45
C ASN A 65 -6.29 4.03 35.95
N ILE A 66 -6.08 5.16 36.63
CA ILE A 66 -4.75 5.57 37.07
C ILE A 66 -4.11 4.62 38.09
N GLU A 67 -4.91 3.96 38.94
CA GLU A 67 -4.42 3.00 39.93
C GLU A 67 -3.85 1.75 39.26
N THR A 68 -4.57 1.21 38.27
CA THR A 68 -4.12 0.09 37.43
C THR A 68 -2.87 0.45 36.65
N GLN A 69 -2.80 1.66 36.09
CA GLN A 69 -1.61 2.12 35.37
C GLN A 69 -0.37 2.17 36.29
N LEU A 70 -0.51 2.75 37.49
CA LEU A 70 0.58 2.82 38.47
C LEU A 70 0.98 1.42 38.97
N ALA A 71 0.03 0.53 39.17
CA ALA A 71 0.29 -0.85 39.55
C ALA A 71 1.08 -1.59 38.45
N LEU A 72 0.66 -1.49 37.19
CA LEU A 72 1.38 -2.07 36.04
C LEU A 72 2.81 -1.51 35.90
N LEU A 73 2.99 -0.21 36.12
CA LEU A 73 4.34 0.39 36.14
C LEU A 73 5.20 -0.18 37.27
N ALA A 74 4.62 -0.41 38.45
CA ALA A 74 5.33 -1.01 39.57
C ALA A 74 5.75 -2.47 39.26
N SER A 75 4.89 -3.26 38.63
CA SER A 75 5.21 -4.62 38.15
C SER A 75 6.38 -4.61 37.16
N MET A 76 6.44 -3.59 36.31
CA MET A 76 7.48 -3.39 35.29
C MET A 76 8.79 -2.79 35.86
N LEU A 77 8.93 -2.60 37.17
CA LEU A 77 10.24 -2.34 37.80
C LEU A 77 11.16 -3.57 37.70
N SER A 78 10.57 -4.76 37.64
CA SER A 78 11.26 -5.99 37.24
C SER A 78 11.22 -6.13 35.72
N PRO A 79 12.25 -6.76 35.10
CA PRO A 79 12.23 -7.02 33.66
C PRO A 79 11.00 -7.83 33.27
N VAL A 80 10.27 -7.32 32.27
CA VAL A 80 9.09 -7.96 31.66
C VAL A 80 9.29 -7.84 30.16
N THR A 81 8.99 -8.91 29.43
CA THR A 81 9.10 -8.93 27.97
C THR A 81 7.79 -9.41 27.37
N VAL A 82 7.31 -8.77 26.31
CA VAL A 82 6.16 -9.26 25.54
C VAL A 82 6.64 -9.73 24.18
N SER A 83 6.39 -11.01 23.87
CA SER A 83 6.61 -11.61 22.56
C SER A 83 5.30 -11.62 21.77
N LEU A 84 5.34 -11.06 20.56
CA LEU A 84 4.25 -11.03 19.60
C LEU A 84 4.63 -11.93 18.42
N THR A 85 3.97 -13.09 18.29
CA THR A 85 4.26 -14.04 17.22
C THR A 85 2.99 -14.41 16.45
N LEU A 86 3.11 -14.93 15.23
CA LEU A 86 1.94 -15.43 14.49
C LEU A 86 1.72 -16.91 14.77
N SER A 87 0.49 -17.25 15.16
CA SER A 87 0.08 -18.63 15.39
C SER A 87 0.20 -19.44 14.09
N ARG A 88 1.03 -20.48 14.07
CA ARG A 88 1.22 -21.36 12.90
C ARG A 88 0.06 -22.33 12.64
N ARG A 89 -0.95 -22.38 13.51
CA ARG A 89 -1.94 -23.48 13.56
C ARG A 89 -3.09 -23.39 12.54
N GLY A 90 -3.11 -22.40 11.64
CA GLY A 90 -4.20 -22.25 10.68
C GLY A 90 -3.85 -21.43 9.44
N GLY A 91 -2.91 -21.91 8.62
CA GLY A 91 -2.67 -21.35 7.29
C GLY A 91 -1.94 -20.00 7.28
N ARG A 92 -1.67 -19.49 6.08
CA ARG A 92 -0.92 -18.25 5.78
C ARG A 92 -1.61 -16.96 6.23
N ALA A 93 -2.59 -17.04 7.14
CA ALA A 93 -3.40 -15.92 7.57
C ALA A 93 -2.55 -14.92 8.36
N THR A 94 -2.71 -13.64 8.03
CA THR A 94 -1.93 -12.55 8.60
C THR A 94 -2.90 -11.51 9.15
N HIS A 95 -3.65 -11.84 10.20
CA HIS A 95 -4.61 -10.91 10.81
C HIS A 95 -4.46 -10.86 12.33
N ALA A 96 -5.10 -9.86 12.97
CA ALA A 96 -4.93 -9.56 14.39
C ALA A 96 -5.15 -10.76 15.32
N GLY A 97 -6.24 -11.51 15.09
CA GLY A 97 -6.55 -12.72 15.86
C GLY A 97 -5.52 -13.85 15.77
N CYS A 98 -4.61 -13.82 14.80
CA CYS A 98 -3.49 -14.78 14.71
C CYS A 98 -2.27 -14.38 15.54
N ILE A 99 -2.25 -13.17 16.11
CA ILE A 99 -1.14 -12.72 16.96
C ILE A 99 -1.24 -13.48 18.30
N GLN A 100 -0.22 -14.24 18.64
CA GLN A 100 -0.02 -14.80 19.97
C GLN A 100 0.77 -13.79 20.79
N ILE A 101 0.23 -13.46 21.95
CA ILE A 101 0.84 -12.55 22.91
C ILE A 101 1.32 -13.41 24.07
N GLU A 102 2.64 -13.41 24.30
CA GLU A 102 3.26 -14.08 25.45
C GLU A 102 3.95 -13.02 26.30
N ILE A 103 3.44 -12.79 27.52
CA ILE A 103 4.06 -11.90 28.50
C ILE A 103 4.95 -12.75 29.39
N LEU A 104 6.26 -12.55 29.28
CA LEU A 104 7.31 -13.29 29.97
C LEU A 104 7.78 -12.50 31.20
N ASP A 105 8.17 -13.24 32.23
CA ASP A 105 8.74 -12.72 33.48
C ASP A 105 7.81 -11.77 34.26
N PHE A 106 6.49 -11.85 34.01
CA PHE A 106 5.50 -11.11 34.78
C PHE A 106 5.31 -11.74 36.18
N PRO A 107 5.16 -10.96 37.27
CA PRO A 107 5.02 -11.53 38.61
C PRO A 107 3.80 -12.45 38.78
N ASP A 108 4.02 -13.71 39.16
CA ASP A 108 2.95 -14.72 39.35
C ASP A 108 1.88 -14.30 40.37
N ALA A 109 2.26 -13.49 41.37
CA ALA A 109 1.35 -13.02 42.41
C ALA A 109 0.32 -11.98 41.90
N GLU A 110 0.47 -11.50 40.66
CA GLU A 110 -0.25 -10.37 40.10
C GLU A 110 -1.14 -10.76 38.90
N GLU A 111 -1.77 -11.94 38.95
CA GLU A 111 -2.63 -12.49 37.88
C GLU A 111 -3.65 -11.48 37.33
N ALA A 112 -4.30 -10.68 38.19
CA ALA A 112 -5.26 -9.68 37.74
C ALA A 112 -4.63 -8.58 36.88
N LEU A 113 -3.41 -8.15 37.21
CA LEU A 113 -2.66 -7.16 36.43
C LEU A 113 -2.14 -7.77 35.12
N TYR A 114 -1.70 -9.03 35.16
CA TYR A 114 -1.34 -9.78 33.96
C TYR A 114 -2.50 -9.80 32.95
N GLN A 115 -3.68 -10.24 33.39
CA GLN A 115 -4.86 -10.31 32.51
C GLN A 115 -5.27 -8.93 32.00
N THR A 116 -5.15 -7.90 32.84
CA THR A 116 -5.44 -6.53 32.44
C THR A 116 -4.50 -6.04 31.35
N LEU A 117 -3.19 -6.26 31.50
CA LEU A 117 -2.19 -5.91 30.49
C LEU A 117 -2.40 -6.71 29.19
N TYR A 118 -2.66 -8.01 29.31
CA TYR A 118 -2.94 -8.89 28.18
C TYR A 118 -4.15 -8.39 27.37
N HIS A 119 -5.27 -8.12 28.03
CA HIS A 119 -6.48 -7.65 27.37
C HIS A 119 -6.30 -6.27 26.74
N ALA A 120 -5.62 -5.35 27.44
CA ALA A 120 -5.31 -4.04 26.89
C ALA A 120 -4.45 -4.15 25.62
N LEU A 121 -3.37 -4.94 25.65
CA LEU A 121 -2.52 -5.18 24.47
C LEU A 121 -3.29 -5.85 23.33
N ARG A 122 -4.12 -6.85 23.63
CA ARG A 122 -4.96 -7.53 22.64
C ARG A 122 -5.87 -6.54 21.92
N GLN A 123 -6.62 -5.74 22.68
CA GLN A 123 -7.58 -4.79 22.13
C GLN A 123 -6.89 -3.67 21.33
N ASP A 124 -5.71 -3.22 21.78
CA ASP A 124 -4.92 -2.22 21.07
C ASP A 124 -4.37 -2.75 19.74
N LEU A 125 -3.82 -3.97 19.74
CA LEU A 125 -3.36 -4.65 18.54
C LEU A 125 -4.50 -4.94 17.55
N ASP A 126 -5.66 -5.38 18.05
CA ASP A 126 -6.85 -5.59 17.21
C ASP A 126 -7.29 -4.27 16.54
N THR A 127 -7.27 -3.15 17.29
CA THR A 127 -7.60 -1.83 16.75
C THR A 127 -6.58 -1.37 15.71
N LEU A 128 -5.28 -1.48 16.03
CA LEU A 128 -4.19 -1.14 15.12
C LEU A 128 -4.30 -1.94 13.81
N CYS A 129 -4.46 -3.25 13.90
CA CYS A 129 -4.53 -4.13 12.74
C CYS A 129 -5.80 -3.87 11.91
N ALA A 130 -6.94 -3.56 12.53
CA ALA A 130 -8.17 -3.20 11.82
C ALA A 130 -8.05 -1.86 11.07
N VAL A 131 -7.37 -0.87 11.67
CA VAL A 131 -7.08 0.40 10.98
C VAL A 131 -6.18 0.15 9.77
N ALA A 132 -5.11 -0.62 9.97
CA ALA A 132 -4.17 -1.01 8.95
C ALA A 132 -4.82 -1.79 7.79
N GLU A 133 -5.67 -2.77 8.09
CA GLU A 133 -6.35 -3.57 7.08
C GLU A 133 -7.24 -2.70 6.20
N ARG A 134 -8.04 -1.82 6.82
CA ARG A 134 -8.87 -0.85 6.11
C ARG A 134 -8.05 0.08 5.23
N GLN A 135 -6.96 0.65 5.75
CA GLN A 135 -6.06 1.50 4.96
C GLN A 135 -5.37 0.72 3.86
N GLY A 136 -4.99 -0.53 4.11
CA GLY A 136 -4.37 -1.40 3.12
C GLY A 136 -5.30 -1.73 1.95
N TYR A 137 -6.60 -1.97 2.20
CA TYR A 137 -7.58 -2.09 1.13
C TYR A 137 -7.80 -0.78 0.37
N GLN A 138 -7.81 0.37 1.06
CA GLN A 138 -7.84 1.67 0.38
C GLN A 138 -6.62 1.85 -0.54
N LEU A 139 -5.43 1.45 -0.10
CA LEU A 139 -4.23 1.47 -0.95
C LEU A 139 -4.34 0.50 -2.11
N LEU A 140 -4.90 -0.70 -1.91
CA LEU A 140 -5.08 -1.69 -2.95
C LEU A 140 -6.01 -1.14 -4.04
N ASP A 141 -7.13 -0.56 -3.65
CA ASP A 141 -8.08 0.07 -4.58
C ASP A 141 -7.48 1.32 -5.27
N ALA A 142 -6.64 2.07 -4.56
CA ALA A 142 -5.99 3.25 -5.12
C ALA A 142 -4.87 2.91 -6.11
N THR A 143 -4.27 1.72 -6.01
CA THR A 143 -3.09 1.32 -6.80
C THR A 143 -3.40 0.27 -7.87
N VAL A 144 -4.50 -0.46 -7.76
CA VAL A 144 -4.91 -1.48 -8.72
C VAL A 144 -6.16 -1.02 -9.48
N PRO A 145 -6.15 -0.96 -10.83
CA PRO A 145 -7.35 -0.62 -11.58
C PRO A 145 -8.44 -1.70 -11.40
N PRO A 146 -9.73 -1.29 -11.41
CA PRO A 146 -10.85 -2.21 -11.18
C PRO A 146 -10.97 -3.28 -12.27
N PHE A 147 -10.52 -2.97 -13.48
CA PHE A 147 -10.46 -3.89 -14.60
C PHE A 147 -9.07 -3.83 -15.21
N ASP A 148 -8.61 -4.95 -15.75
CA ASP A 148 -7.41 -4.93 -16.57
C ASP A 148 -7.68 -4.11 -17.84
N SER A 149 -6.74 -3.24 -18.17
CA SER A 149 -6.86 -2.28 -19.27
C SER A 149 -8.03 -1.28 -19.13
N ASP A 150 -8.24 -0.72 -17.94
CA ASP A 150 -9.25 0.32 -17.70
C ASP A 150 -8.90 1.64 -18.40
N VAL A 151 -9.78 2.14 -19.29
CA VAL A 151 -9.50 3.35 -20.08
C VAL A 151 -9.83 4.59 -19.25
N LEU A 152 -8.80 5.25 -18.72
CA LEU A 152 -8.94 6.46 -17.91
C LEU A 152 -9.24 7.71 -18.74
N PHE A 153 -8.76 7.73 -19.98
CA PHE A 153 -8.92 8.85 -20.88
C PHE A 153 -8.89 8.39 -22.33
N GLU A 154 -9.76 8.97 -23.16
CA GLU A 154 -9.69 8.85 -24.61
C GLU A 154 -9.89 10.23 -25.27
N ARG A 155 -9.00 10.58 -26.20
CA ARG A 155 -9.19 11.69 -27.12
C ARG A 155 -9.17 11.20 -28.55
N ARG A 156 -10.27 11.46 -29.26
CA ARG A 156 -10.46 11.04 -30.65
C ARG A 156 -10.22 12.19 -31.62
N THR A 157 -9.71 11.81 -32.78
CA THR A 157 -9.76 12.58 -34.03
C THR A 157 -10.59 11.79 -35.04
N ARG A 158 -10.64 12.24 -36.30
CA ARG A 158 -11.34 11.51 -37.37
C ARG A 158 -10.79 10.09 -37.58
N HIS A 159 -9.47 9.91 -37.48
CA HIS A 159 -8.81 8.65 -37.86
C HIS A 159 -8.04 7.99 -36.71
N PHE A 160 -7.82 8.69 -35.60
CA PHE A 160 -6.98 8.22 -34.51
C PHE A 160 -7.65 8.42 -33.16
N ALA A 161 -7.40 7.52 -32.22
CA ALA A 161 -7.70 7.70 -30.80
C ALA A 161 -6.41 7.61 -29.99
N LEU A 162 -6.16 8.62 -29.16
CA LEU A 162 -5.15 8.58 -28.10
C LEU A 162 -5.85 8.12 -26.82
N ARG A 163 -5.33 7.09 -26.16
CA ARG A 163 -5.87 6.56 -24.92
C ARG A 163 -4.80 6.49 -23.85
N ALA A 164 -5.21 6.74 -22.61
CA ALA A 164 -4.46 6.37 -21.42
C ALA A 164 -5.23 5.24 -20.72
N VAL A 165 -4.57 4.12 -20.52
CA VAL A 165 -5.15 2.86 -20.05
C VAL A 165 -4.39 2.46 -18.78
N ALA A 166 -5.10 2.25 -17.68
CA ALA A 166 -4.50 1.75 -16.46
C ALA A 166 -4.18 0.26 -16.58
N GLU A 167 -2.99 -0.13 -16.17
CA GLU A 167 -2.55 -1.53 -16.16
C GLU A 167 -2.51 -2.10 -14.75
N THR A 168 -2.83 -3.39 -14.64
CA THR A 168 -2.75 -4.13 -13.38
C THR A 168 -1.32 -4.50 -13.00
N HIS A 169 -0.43 -4.61 -13.97
CA HIS A 169 0.97 -4.96 -13.74
C HIS A 169 1.82 -3.71 -13.61
N ASP A 170 2.41 -3.58 -12.42
CA ASP A 170 3.47 -2.63 -12.14
C ASP A 170 4.82 -3.34 -12.38
N ASP A 171 5.26 -3.33 -13.64
CA ASP A 171 6.63 -3.76 -13.99
C ASP A 171 7.67 -2.67 -13.68
N GLY A 172 7.21 -1.51 -13.19
CA GLY A 172 8.03 -0.38 -12.78
C GLY A 172 8.79 -0.69 -11.49
N GLN A 173 10.08 -0.34 -11.46
CA GLN A 173 10.79 -0.22 -10.19
C GLN A 173 10.30 1.05 -9.50
N ALA A 174 10.08 0.99 -8.18
CA ALA A 174 9.78 2.17 -7.39
C ALA A 174 10.85 3.25 -7.63
N LEU A 175 10.46 4.41 -8.18
CA LEU A 175 11.38 5.46 -8.62
C LEU A 175 11.77 6.38 -7.45
N ALA A 176 10.90 6.54 -6.44
CA ALA A 176 11.19 7.42 -5.31
C ALA A 176 12.10 6.76 -4.27
N GLU A 177 13.36 7.14 -4.25
CA GLU A 177 14.34 6.80 -3.20
C GLU A 177 14.13 7.60 -1.90
N ASP A 178 13.35 8.69 -1.93
CA ASP A 178 13.09 9.57 -0.77
C ASP A 178 11.84 9.13 0.03
N PRO A 179 12.00 8.73 1.30
CA PRO A 179 10.88 8.35 2.19
C PRO A 179 9.81 9.43 2.39
N THR A 180 10.16 10.71 2.28
CA THR A 180 9.22 11.82 2.52
C THR A 180 8.16 11.92 1.42
N LEU A 181 8.55 11.64 0.17
CA LEU A 181 7.63 11.58 -0.98
C LEU A 181 6.57 10.49 -0.81
N TRP A 182 6.93 9.36 -0.19
CA TRP A 182 5.98 8.30 0.12
C TRP A 182 4.97 8.70 1.18
N ASP A 183 5.35 9.53 2.16
CA ASP A 183 4.42 9.99 3.20
C ASP A 183 3.37 10.96 2.64
N GLU A 184 3.79 11.87 1.77
CA GLU A 184 2.89 12.78 1.04
C GLU A 184 1.96 11.99 0.11
N THR A 185 2.51 11.02 -0.63
CA THR A 185 1.73 10.14 -1.50
C THR A 185 0.69 9.35 -0.70
N LEU A 186 1.07 8.75 0.42
CA LEU A 186 0.14 8.04 1.30
C LEU A 186 -1.00 8.94 1.78
N ALA A 187 -0.73 10.20 2.13
CA ALA A 187 -1.77 11.15 2.52
C ALA A 187 -2.73 11.47 1.36
N LEU A 188 -2.22 11.61 0.13
CA LEU A 188 -3.06 11.79 -1.05
C LEU A 188 -3.98 10.58 -1.30
N LEU A 189 -3.44 9.37 -1.19
CA LEU A 189 -4.20 8.13 -1.44
C LEU A 189 -5.24 7.87 -0.34
N LEU A 190 -4.84 7.93 0.93
CA LEU A 190 -5.69 7.56 2.07
C LEU A 190 -6.70 8.64 2.45
N GLU A 191 -6.34 9.92 2.34
CA GLU A 191 -7.15 11.03 2.87
C GLU A 191 -7.86 11.82 1.77
N HIS A 192 -7.30 11.86 0.54
CA HIS A 192 -7.81 12.70 -0.56
C HIS A 192 -8.40 11.90 -1.71
N GLY A 193 -8.46 10.57 -1.60
CA GLY A 193 -9.02 9.68 -2.62
C GLY A 193 -8.28 9.73 -3.96
N ALA A 194 -6.98 10.07 -3.92
CA ALA A 194 -6.13 10.00 -5.10
C ALA A 194 -5.89 8.54 -5.51
N ARG A 195 -5.47 8.35 -6.75
CA ARG A 195 -5.00 7.06 -7.28
C ARG A 195 -3.55 7.17 -7.69
N LEU A 196 -2.83 6.06 -7.63
CA LEU A 196 -1.44 5.95 -8.07
C LEU A 196 -1.33 4.76 -9.01
N LEU A 197 -1.23 5.01 -10.31
CA LEU A 197 -1.40 3.98 -11.34
C LEU A 197 -0.23 3.95 -12.31
N THR A 198 0.02 2.77 -12.87
CA THR A 198 0.82 2.60 -14.07
C THR A 198 -0.10 2.68 -15.29
N LEU A 199 0.24 3.57 -16.22
CA LEU A 199 -0.55 3.87 -17.40
C LEU A 199 0.17 3.41 -18.66
N ARG A 200 -0.52 2.67 -19.51
CA ARG A 200 -0.15 2.48 -20.91
C ARG A 200 -0.84 3.53 -21.77
N LEU A 201 -0.04 4.27 -22.51
CA LEU A 201 -0.51 5.22 -23.50
C LEU A 201 -0.52 4.53 -24.86
N GLU A 202 -1.63 4.59 -25.59
CA GLU A 202 -1.73 4.01 -26.93
C GLU A 202 -2.30 5.00 -27.94
N LEU A 203 -1.75 4.98 -29.15
CA LEU A 203 -2.34 5.66 -30.31
C LEU A 203 -2.88 4.62 -31.29
N VAL A 204 -4.19 4.59 -31.46
CA VAL A 204 -4.88 3.60 -32.28
C VAL A 204 -5.44 4.23 -33.56
N CYS A 205 -5.27 3.57 -34.70
CA CYS A 205 -5.94 3.90 -35.95
C CYS A 205 -7.38 3.40 -35.92
N LEU A 206 -8.36 4.30 -35.93
CA LEU A 206 -9.78 3.96 -35.86
C LEU A 206 -10.30 3.29 -37.14
N THR A 207 -9.57 3.41 -38.25
CA THR A 207 -9.99 2.82 -39.53
C THR A 207 -9.58 1.35 -39.63
N THR A 208 -8.40 1.00 -39.13
CA THR A 208 -7.85 -0.37 -39.20
C THR A 208 -7.94 -1.13 -37.88
N GLY A 209 -8.12 -0.43 -36.76
CA GLY A 209 -8.03 -0.99 -35.41
C GLY A 209 -6.58 -1.14 -34.91
N ASP A 210 -5.58 -0.81 -35.73
CA ASP A 210 -4.18 -1.03 -35.37
C ASP A 210 -3.69 -0.07 -34.28
N CYS A 211 -2.99 -0.59 -33.28
CA CYS A 211 -2.11 0.21 -32.44
C CYS A 211 -0.91 0.67 -33.28
N LEU A 212 -0.70 1.98 -33.38
CA LEU A 212 0.38 2.60 -34.14
C LEU A 212 1.62 2.84 -33.28
N ALA A 213 1.42 3.11 -32.00
CA ALA A 213 2.47 3.25 -31.00
C ALA A 213 1.88 3.08 -29.61
N GLN A 214 2.72 2.63 -28.69
CA GLN A 214 2.42 2.55 -27.26
C GLN A 214 3.64 2.93 -26.43
N ASP A 215 3.39 3.46 -25.24
CA ASP A 215 4.40 3.84 -24.26
C ASP A 215 3.84 3.73 -22.83
N TRP A 216 4.68 3.77 -21.80
CA TRP A 216 4.28 3.57 -20.40
C TRP A 216 4.71 4.72 -19.51
N GLN A 217 3.84 5.04 -18.53
CA GLN A 217 4.12 5.99 -17.46
C GLN A 217 3.78 5.32 -16.11
N SER A 218 4.79 5.08 -15.28
CA SER A 218 4.62 4.53 -13.92
C SER A 218 4.40 5.63 -12.89
N GLU A 219 3.86 5.26 -11.73
CA GLU A 219 3.70 6.14 -10.56
C GLU A 219 2.87 7.41 -10.84
N VAL A 220 1.83 7.31 -11.66
CA VAL A 220 0.98 8.46 -12.00
C VAL A 220 -0.04 8.73 -10.91
N VAL A 221 0.14 9.83 -10.17
CA VAL A 221 -0.84 10.31 -9.19
C VAL A 221 -1.98 11.03 -9.90
N ILE A 222 -3.20 10.52 -9.72
CA ILE A 222 -4.44 11.08 -10.29
C ILE A 222 -5.37 11.45 -9.14
N THR A 223 -5.64 12.74 -8.96
CA THR A 223 -6.63 13.23 -7.99
C THR A 223 -8.01 13.39 -8.62
N ALA A 224 -9.05 13.32 -7.79
CA ALA A 224 -10.43 13.49 -8.27
C ALA A 224 -10.62 14.85 -8.98
N ASN A 225 -11.27 14.84 -10.14
CA ASN A 225 -11.52 16.01 -10.98
C ASN A 225 -10.27 16.71 -11.54
N GLN A 226 -9.09 16.08 -11.45
CA GLN A 226 -7.88 16.63 -12.01
C GLN A 226 -7.88 16.54 -13.54
N PRO A 227 -7.65 17.65 -14.26
CA PRO A 227 -7.62 17.61 -15.71
C PRO A 227 -6.41 16.80 -16.21
N VAL A 228 -6.62 16.00 -17.26
CA VAL A 228 -5.63 15.11 -17.88
C VAL A 228 -4.24 15.74 -18.01
N ARG A 229 -4.18 16.98 -18.48
CA ARG A 229 -2.94 17.74 -18.69
C ARG A 229 -2.04 17.92 -17.44
N GLN A 230 -2.54 17.63 -16.24
CA GLN A 230 -1.81 17.78 -14.98
C GLN A 230 -1.19 16.48 -14.46
N TRP A 231 -1.73 15.32 -14.85
CA TRP A 231 -1.16 14.01 -14.47
C TRP A 231 -0.54 13.27 -15.67
N PHE A 232 -0.84 13.72 -16.89
CA PHE A 232 -0.31 13.16 -18.12
C PHE A 232 0.98 13.88 -18.55
N ASP A 233 2.07 13.13 -18.68
CA ASP A 233 3.37 13.69 -19.09
C ASP A 233 3.39 14.03 -20.59
N ARG A 234 3.82 15.25 -20.91
CA ARG A 234 3.93 15.75 -22.28
C ARG A 234 5.16 15.18 -22.99
N GLU A 235 6.21 14.81 -22.26
CA GLU A 235 7.42 14.24 -22.85
C GLU A 235 7.12 12.84 -23.41
N VAL A 236 6.46 11.99 -22.62
CA VAL A 236 5.97 10.68 -23.04
C VAL A 236 5.06 10.80 -24.27
N LEU A 237 4.14 11.76 -24.30
CA LEU A 237 3.31 12.00 -25.50
C LEU A 237 4.12 12.37 -26.74
N ARG A 238 5.15 13.20 -26.59
CA ARG A 238 6.00 13.60 -27.71
C ARG A 238 6.68 12.36 -28.29
N GLU A 239 7.22 11.49 -27.44
CA GLU A 239 7.86 10.23 -27.84
C GLU A 239 6.89 9.27 -28.52
N LEU A 240 5.71 9.06 -27.92
CA LEU A 240 4.61 8.29 -28.50
C LEU A 240 4.23 8.80 -29.91
N MET A 241 4.13 10.13 -30.09
CA MET A 241 3.81 10.71 -31.39
C MET A 241 4.94 10.54 -32.42
N HIS A 242 6.21 10.57 -31.99
CA HIS A 242 7.33 10.25 -32.86
C HIS A 242 7.30 8.79 -33.32
N ALA A 243 7.10 7.85 -32.38
CA ALA A 243 6.97 6.43 -32.67
C ALA A 243 5.81 6.16 -33.65
N ALA A 244 4.65 6.79 -33.43
CA ALA A 244 3.49 6.63 -34.31
C ALA A 244 3.75 7.12 -35.75
N ARG A 245 4.40 8.28 -35.90
CA ARG A 245 4.76 8.82 -37.23
C ARG A 245 5.70 7.88 -37.96
N HIS A 246 6.67 7.31 -37.26
CA HIS A 246 7.57 6.32 -37.82
C HIS A 246 6.83 5.06 -38.28
N ALA A 247 5.91 4.53 -37.47
CA ALA A 247 5.10 3.36 -37.82
C ALA A 247 4.21 3.61 -39.05
N ILE A 248 3.59 4.79 -39.15
CA ILE A 248 2.79 5.18 -40.32
C ILE A 248 3.66 5.21 -41.58
N GLU A 249 4.86 5.79 -41.49
CA GLU A 249 5.78 5.87 -42.64
C GLU A 249 6.25 4.50 -43.09
N GLN A 250 6.60 3.61 -42.15
CA GLN A 250 6.97 2.23 -42.48
C GLN A 250 5.83 1.47 -43.18
N LYS A 251 4.59 1.59 -42.68
CA LYS A 251 3.42 1.00 -43.34
C LYS A 251 3.24 1.56 -44.75
N ARG A 252 3.39 2.88 -44.93
CA ARG A 252 3.29 3.54 -46.24
C ARG A 252 4.31 2.99 -47.23
N LEU A 253 5.57 2.86 -46.82
CA LEU A 253 6.65 2.32 -47.65
C LEU A 253 6.38 0.84 -48.03
N ALA A 254 5.91 0.03 -47.08
CA ALA A 254 5.56 -1.37 -47.35
C ALA A 254 4.43 -1.49 -48.39
N TYR A 255 3.38 -0.68 -48.29
CA TYR A 255 2.30 -0.66 -49.29
C TYR A 255 2.78 -0.19 -50.66
N GLN A 256 3.67 0.80 -50.72
CA GLN A 256 4.26 1.26 -51.99
C GLN A 256 5.07 0.15 -52.67
N ALA A 257 5.87 -0.60 -51.89
CA ALA A 257 6.66 -1.72 -52.41
C ALA A 257 5.77 -2.83 -53.01
N ILE A 258 4.68 -3.19 -52.33
CA ILE A 258 3.70 -4.16 -52.85
C ILE A 258 3.09 -3.65 -54.16
N ARG A 259 2.67 -2.38 -54.20
CA ARG A 259 2.06 -1.80 -55.40
C ARG A 259 3.02 -1.72 -56.59
N SER A 260 4.32 -1.53 -56.35
CA SER A 260 5.32 -1.53 -57.43
C SER A 260 5.72 -2.92 -57.93
N ALA A 261 5.39 -3.97 -57.18
CA ALA A 261 5.70 -5.36 -57.53
C ALA A 261 4.53 -6.11 -58.21
N ALA A 262 3.34 -5.51 -58.22
CA ALA A 262 2.12 -6.00 -58.90
C ALA A 262 1.94 -5.31 -60.25
#